data_AF-K9UH23-F1
#
_entry.id   AF-K9UH23-F1
#
_cell.length_a   1.000
_cell.length_b   1.000
_cell.length_c   1.000
_cell.angle_alpha   90.00
_cell.angle_beta   90.00
_cell.angle_gamma   90.00
#
_symmetry.space_group_name_H-M   'P 1'
#
loop_
_entity.id
_entity.type
_entity.pdbx_description
1 polymer ?
#
loop_
_entity_poly.entity_id
_entity_poly.type
_entity_poly.pdbx_seq_one_letter_code
_entity_poly.pdbx_strand_id
1 'polypeptide(L)'
;MMGNFLFLATSEGGGFRLNTDFIEANLVNLVLVLIFVFVFGRKLLTEILTERRLAIETAIQDTEARQKQAISALEVAKKNLAQAQTEAENIRKTATISAENAKAEIAAKAAADIERMKELAAADTNTEQDKAIAELRARVTKLAMERAESQLKNLLNDSAQAQLVDRSIALVGDK
;
A
#
# COMPACT_ATOMS: atom_id res chain seq x y z
N MET A 1 -128.04 52.14 -11.59
CA MET A 1 -127.95 53.37 -10.78
C MET A 1 -126.56 53.41 -10.18
N MET A 2 -125.74 54.39 -10.58
CA MET A 2 -125.17 55.43 -9.70
C MET A 2 -124.15 54.87 -8.68
N GLY A 3 -122.86 55.19 -8.71
CA GLY A 3 -122.18 56.25 -9.42
C GLY A 3 -120.66 56.09 -9.37
N ASN A 4 -120.08 56.68 -10.40
CA ASN A 4 -118.67 56.90 -10.68
C ASN A 4 -118.07 57.90 -9.69
N PHE A 5 -116.90 57.64 -9.10
CA PHE A 5 -115.95 58.71 -8.77
C PHE A 5 -114.49 58.23 -8.91
N LEU A 6 -113.90 58.75 -9.97
CA LEU A 6 -112.52 58.72 -10.40
C LEU A 6 -111.65 59.52 -9.42
N PHE A 7 -110.52 58.95 -8.96
CA PHE A 7 -109.40 59.73 -8.43
C PHE A 7 -108.12 59.28 -9.13
N LEU A 8 -107.66 60.12 -10.07
CA LEU A 8 -106.37 60.03 -10.73
C LEU A 8 -105.34 60.77 -9.85
N ALA A 9 -104.26 60.10 -9.45
CA ALA A 9 -102.99 60.76 -9.15
C ALA A 9 -101.81 59.77 -9.28
N THR A 10 -101.00 60.02 -10.32
CA THR A 10 -99.53 59.96 -10.34
C THR A 10 -98.81 58.65 -10.05
N SER A 11 -98.21 58.09 -11.10
CA SER A 11 -96.76 57.95 -11.32
C SER A 11 -96.45 56.63 -12.02
N GLU A 12 -96.14 56.73 -13.32
CA GLU A 12 -95.33 55.73 -13.99
C GLU A 12 -93.93 55.82 -13.40
N GLY A 13 -93.72 55.11 -12.29
CA GLY A 13 -92.42 54.84 -11.71
C GLY A 13 -92.34 53.34 -11.54
N GLY A 14 -91.68 52.66 -12.47
CA GLY A 14 -91.23 51.29 -12.27
C GLY A 14 -90.29 51.25 -11.07
N GLY A 15 -90.86 51.17 -9.87
CA GLY A 15 -90.11 51.06 -8.63
C GLY A 15 -89.43 49.71 -8.60
N PHE A 16 -88.09 49.70 -8.69
CA PHE A 16 -87.28 48.59 -8.22
C PHE A 16 -87.66 48.32 -6.77
N ARG A 17 -88.58 47.38 -6.53
CA ARG A 17 -88.83 46.86 -5.19
C ARG A 17 -87.64 45.98 -4.87
N LEU A 18 -86.63 46.55 -4.19
CA LEU A 18 -85.54 45.78 -3.61
C LEU A 18 -86.15 44.81 -2.60
N ASN A 19 -86.31 43.56 -3.00
CA ASN A 19 -86.80 42.50 -2.12
C ASN A 19 -85.67 42.16 -1.14
N THR A 20 -85.71 42.73 0.07
CA THR A 20 -84.70 42.51 1.12
C THR A 20 -84.60 41.04 1.52
N ASP A 21 -85.65 40.25 1.32
CA ASP A 21 -85.66 38.80 1.55
C ASP A 21 -84.60 38.06 0.72
N PHE A 22 -84.32 38.51 -0.50
CA PHE A 22 -83.28 37.89 -1.34
C PHE A 22 -81.88 38.19 -0.81
N ILE A 23 -81.66 39.36 -0.21
CA ILE A 23 -80.36 39.72 0.36
C ILE A 23 -80.20 39.07 1.73
N GLU A 24 -81.20 39.13 2.58
CA GLU A 24 -81.11 38.68 3.97
C GLU A 24 -81.00 37.15 4.08
N ALA A 25 -81.84 36.38 3.38
CA ALA A 25 -81.77 34.91 3.42
C ALA A 25 -80.51 34.35 2.74
N ASN A 26 -80.09 34.91 1.59
CA ASN A 26 -78.87 34.48 0.91
C ASN A 26 -77.60 34.94 1.64
N LEU A 27 -77.62 36.11 2.29
CA LEU A 27 -76.49 36.59 3.09
C LEU A 27 -76.29 35.70 4.31
N VAL A 28 -77.36 35.30 5.00
CA VAL A 28 -77.27 34.35 6.12
C VAL A 28 -76.70 33.01 5.65
N ASN A 29 -77.15 32.47 4.51
CA ASN A 29 -76.59 31.23 3.95
C ASN A 29 -75.10 31.38 3.55
N LEU A 30 -74.73 32.48 2.90
CA LEU A 30 -73.34 32.77 2.53
C LEU A 30 -72.43 32.88 3.77
N VAL A 31 -72.88 33.59 4.81
CA VAL A 31 -72.12 33.72 6.06
C VAL A 31 -71.96 32.36 6.74
N LEU A 32 -73.01 31.53 6.76
CA LEU A 32 -72.94 30.17 7.32
C LEU A 32 -71.92 29.29 6.58
N VAL A 33 -71.92 29.33 5.23
CA VAL A 33 -70.96 28.61 4.39
C VAL A 33 -69.54 29.15 4.61
N LEU A 34 -69.35 30.46 4.70
CA LEU A 34 -68.05 31.07 4.95
C LEU A 34 -67.48 30.66 6.32
N ILE A 35 -68.30 30.61 7.36
CA ILE A 35 -67.88 30.13 8.69
C ILE A 35 -67.45 28.67 8.60
N PHE A 36 -68.23 27.82 7.91
CA PHE A 36 -67.87 26.42 7.72
C PHE A 36 -66.55 26.25 6.96
N VAL A 37 -66.39 26.93 5.82
CA VAL A 37 -65.15 26.89 5.02
C VAL A 37 -63.96 27.45 5.80
N PHE A 38 -64.14 28.51 6.59
CA PHE A 38 -63.07 29.07 7.39
C PHE A 38 -62.61 28.10 8.49
N VAL A 39 -63.55 27.48 9.22
CA VAL A 39 -63.23 26.56 10.31
C VAL A 39 -62.57 25.29 9.79
N PHE A 40 -63.13 24.66 8.76
CA PHE A 40 -62.60 23.39 8.22
C PHE A 40 -61.40 23.62 7.28
N GLY A 41 -61.45 24.64 6.43
CA GLY A 41 -60.39 24.96 5.48
C GLY A 41 -59.11 25.45 6.16
N ARG A 42 -59.20 26.21 7.25
CA ARG A 42 -58.01 26.65 7.99
C ARG A 42 -57.26 25.47 8.58
N LYS A 43 -57.95 24.44 9.08
CA LYS A 43 -57.30 23.24 9.62
C LYS A 43 -56.50 22.50 8.54
N LEU A 44 -57.12 22.21 7.39
CA LEU A 44 -56.46 21.53 6.27
C LEU A 44 -55.26 22.32 5.72
N LEU A 45 -55.43 23.64 5.53
CA LEU A 45 -54.35 24.50 5.03
C LEU A 45 -53.19 24.61 6.02
N THR A 46 -53.48 24.71 7.31
CA THR A 46 -52.45 24.79 8.35
C THR A 46 -51.63 23.50 8.40
N GLU A 47 -52.28 22.34 8.28
CA GLU A 47 -51.60 21.03 8.29
C GLU A 47 -50.64 20.89 7.11
N ILE A 48 -51.10 21.17 5.88
CA ILE A 48 -50.27 21.10 4.66
C ILE A 48 -49.09 22.08 4.74
N LEU A 49 -49.33 23.32 5.18
CA LEU A 49 -48.26 24.33 5.29
C LEU A 49 -47.26 23.98 6.39
N THR A 50 -47.72 23.40 7.50
CA THR A 50 -46.85 22.96 8.60
C THR A 50 -46.00 21.77 8.18
N GLU A 51 -46.59 20.77 7.50
CA GLU A 51 -45.86 19.63 6.96
C GLU A 51 -44.79 20.09 5.95
N ARG A 52 -45.15 20.99 5.02
CA ARG A 52 -44.20 21.57 4.07
C ARG A 52 -43.06 22.32 4.77
N ARG A 53 -43.39 23.12 5.79
CA ARG A 53 -42.39 23.84 6.59
C ARG A 53 -41.43 22.87 7.29
N LEU A 54 -41.96 21.83 7.95
CA LEU A 54 -41.15 20.82 8.64
C LEU A 54 -40.27 20.02 7.67
N ALA A 55 -40.79 19.67 6.49
CA ALA A 55 -40.02 18.99 5.46
C ALA A 55 -38.86 19.86 4.95
N ILE A 56 -39.09 21.16 4.73
CA ILE A 56 -38.05 22.11 4.31
C ILE A 56 -37.02 22.28 5.43
N GLU A 57 -37.45 22.47 6.67
CA GLU A 57 -36.55 22.63 7.82
C GLU A 57 -35.67 21.38 8.01
N THR A 58 -36.27 20.19 7.89
CA THR A 58 -35.55 18.92 7.97
C THR A 58 -34.56 18.76 6.81
N ALA A 59 -34.96 19.12 5.59
CA ALA A 59 -34.08 19.05 4.41
C ALA A 59 -32.89 20.02 4.54
N ILE A 60 -33.11 21.22 5.08
CA ILE A 60 -32.04 22.20 5.35
C ILE A 60 -31.09 21.64 6.41
N GLN A 61 -31.61 21.17 7.55
CA GLN A 61 -30.80 20.60 8.63
C GLN A 61 -29.99 19.38 8.17
N ASP A 62 -30.58 18.48 7.38
CA ASP A 62 -29.88 17.32 6.82
C ASP A 62 -28.77 17.76 5.84
N THR A 63 -29.06 18.76 4.99
CA THR A 63 -28.06 19.30 4.05
C THR A 63 -26.89 19.96 4.78
N GLU A 64 -27.16 20.77 5.81
CA GLU A 64 -26.12 21.38 6.64
C GLU A 64 -25.30 20.33 7.39
N ALA A 65 -25.95 19.31 7.96
CA ALA A 65 -25.28 18.22 8.64
C ALA A 65 -24.35 17.45 7.69
N ARG A 66 -24.83 17.10 6.49
CA ARG A 66 -24.03 16.45 5.45
C ARG A 66 -22.87 17.33 4.98
N GLN A 67 -23.10 18.63 4.79
CA GLN A 67 -22.05 19.57 4.41
C GLN A 67 -20.95 19.63 5.49
N LYS A 68 -21.33 19.72 6.76
CA LYS A 68 -20.39 19.73 7.88
C LYS A 68 -19.60 18.43 7.97
N GLN A 69 -20.26 17.29 7.79
CA GLN A 69 -19.60 15.98 7.75
C GLN A 69 -18.62 15.88 6.57
N ALA A 70 -19.01 16.33 5.37
CA ALA A 70 -18.16 16.32 4.20
C ALA A 70 -16.91 17.22 4.38
N ILE A 71 -17.07 18.40 4.95
CA ILE A 71 -15.94 19.30 5.27
C ILE A 71 -15.01 18.62 6.29
N SER A 72 -15.55 18.03 7.36
CA SER A 72 -14.75 17.33 8.35
C SER A 72 -14.00 16.14 7.75
N ALA A 73 -14.66 15.34 6.91
CA ALA A 73 -14.05 14.21 6.22
C ALA A 73 -12.96 14.66 5.26
N LEU A 74 -13.16 15.77 4.54
CA LEU A 74 -12.17 16.36 3.66
C LEU A 74 -10.92 16.80 4.43
N GLU A 75 -11.08 17.47 5.58
CA GLU A 75 -9.94 17.89 6.40
C GLU A 75 -9.16 16.70 6.96
N VAL A 76 -9.85 15.64 7.40
CA VAL A 76 -9.20 14.39 7.82
C VAL A 76 -8.45 13.74 6.64
N ALA A 77 -9.07 13.68 5.46
CA ALA A 77 -8.44 13.11 4.27
C ALA A 77 -7.19 13.90 3.84
N LYS A 78 -7.24 15.24 3.88
CA LYS A 78 -6.08 16.10 3.60
C LYS A 78 -4.96 15.87 4.61
N LYS A 79 -5.28 15.77 5.90
CA LYS A 79 -4.30 15.47 6.95
C LYS A 79 -3.64 14.12 6.72
N ASN A 80 -4.44 13.09 6.43
CA ASN A 80 -3.93 11.75 6.16
C ASN A 80 -3.06 11.73 4.90
N LEU A 81 -3.43 12.48 3.86
CA LEU A 81 -2.62 12.62 2.64
C LEU A 81 -1.27 13.27 2.93
N ALA A 82 -1.25 14.38 3.69
CA ALA A 82 0.00 15.05 4.06
C ALA A 82 0.92 14.16 4.91
N GLN A 83 0.33 13.40 5.85
CA GLN A 83 1.07 12.44 6.65
C GLN A 83 1.64 11.30 5.78
N ALA A 84 0.83 10.74 4.87
CA ALA A 84 1.27 9.69 3.96
C ALA A 84 2.37 10.16 3.00
N GLN A 85 2.31 11.40 2.51
CA GLN A 85 3.37 12.00 1.70
C GLN A 85 4.67 12.14 2.50
N THR A 86 4.59 12.62 3.74
CA THR A 86 5.75 12.75 4.62
C THR A 86 6.38 11.39 4.93
N GLU A 87 5.54 10.38 5.20
CA GLU A 87 6.00 9.01 5.45
C GLU A 87 6.63 8.41 4.19
N ALA A 88 6.04 8.61 3.01
CA ALA A 88 6.62 8.16 1.75
C ALA A 88 7.99 8.80 1.47
N GLU A 89 8.16 10.09 1.76
CA GLU A 89 9.47 10.75 1.66
C GLU A 89 10.48 10.18 2.65
N ASN A 90 10.07 9.91 3.88
CA ASN A 90 10.94 9.29 4.89
C ASN A 90 11.35 7.88 4.48
N ILE A 91 10.42 7.07 3.97
CA ILE A 91 10.71 5.73 3.43
C ILE A 91 11.71 5.83 2.29
N ARG A 92 11.54 6.77 1.34
CA ARG A 92 12.48 6.97 0.23
C ARG A 92 13.87 7.35 0.74
N LYS A 93 13.98 8.27 1.70
CA LYS A 93 15.27 8.68 2.29
C LYS A 93 15.95 7.50 3.00
N THR A 94 15.24 6.78 3.85
CA THR A 94 15.77 5.62 4.56
C THR A 94 16.17 4.50 3.60
N ALA A 95 15.39 4.26 2.53
CA ALA A 95 15.72 3.27 1.51
C ALA A 95 17.02 3.62 0.77
N THR A 96 17.22 4.90 0.39
CA THR A 96 18.48 5.34 -0.24
C THR A 96 19.68 5.13 0.69
N ILE A 97 19.57 5.55 1.96
CA ILE A 97 20.65 5.39 2.95
C ILE A 97 20.94 3.90 3.17
N SER A 98 19.89 3.08 3.31
CA SER A 98 20.04 1.64 3.49
C SER A 98 20.68 0.96 2.28
N ALA A 99 20.34 1.39 1.06
CA ALA A 99 20.95 0.88 -0.17
C ALA A 99 22.44 1.26 -0.27
N GLU A 100 22.80 2.50 0.10
CA GLU A 100 24.20 2.93 0.14
C GLU A 100 25.00 2.14 1.18
N ASN A 101 24.46 1.95 2.38
CA ASN A 101 25.08 1.15 3.42
C ASN A 101 25.25 -0.32 3.00
N ALA A 102 24.21 -0.93 2.41
CA ALA A 102 24.27 -2.30 1.91
C ALA A 102 25.32 -2.44 0.81
N LYS A 103 25.40 -1.47 -0.11
CA LYS A 103 26.44 -1.45 -1.15
C LYS A 103 27.84 -1.37 -0.55
N ALA A 104 28.05 -0.52 0.45
CA ALA A 104 29.33 -0.38 1.13
C ALA A 104 29.71 -1.67 1.88
N GLU A 105 28.75 -2.29 2.58
CA GLU A 105 28.96 -3.55 3.29
C GLU A 105 29.29 -4.70 2.34
N ILE A 106 28.57 -4.84 1.23
CA ILE A 106 28.83 -5.85 0.20
C ILE A 106 30.23 -5.64 -0.40
N ALA A 107 30.60 -4.40 -0.72
CA ALA A 107 31.92 -4.10 -1.26
C ALA A 107 33.05 -4.44 -0.26
N ALA A 108 32.86 -4.12 1.03
CA ALA A 108 33.82 -4.45 2.08
C ALA A 108 33.96 -5.96 2.29
N LYS A 109 32.84 -6.70 2.33
CA LYS A 109 32.85 -8.17 2.41
C LYS A 109 33.52 -8.79 1.19
N ALA A 110 33.17 -8.35 -0.01
CA ALA A 110 33.80 -8.84 -1.23
C ALA A 110 35.32 -8.59 -1.25
N ALA A 111 35.78 -7.43 -0.78
CA ALA A 111 37.21 -7.15 -0.67
C ALA A 111 37.90 -8.09 0.33
N ALA A 112 37.29 -8.33 1.49
CA ALA A 112 37.81 -9.26 2.50
C ALA A 112 37.84 -10.72 1.98
N ASP A 113 36.79 -11.14 1.27
CA ASP A 113 36.70 -12.47 0.67
C ASP A 113 37.75 -12.66 -0.44
N ILE A 114 38.01 -11.62 -1.23
CA ILE A 114 39.06 -11.63 -2.25
C ILE A 114 40.44 -11.78 -1.61
N GLU A 115 40.75 -11.02 -0.55
CA GLU A 115 42.03 -11.17 0.15
C GLU A 115 42.19 -12.56 0.75
N ARG A 116 41.15 -13.08 1.43
CA ARG A 116 41.15 -14.45 1.94
C ARG A 116 41.34 -15.49 0.83
N MET A 117 40.70 -15.31 -0.32
CA MET A 117 40.87 -16.21 -1.47
C MET A 117 42.30 -16.16 -2.02
N LYS A 118 42.93 -14.98 -2.08
CA LYS A 118 44.34 -14.86 -2.50
C LYS A 118 45.28 -15.56 -1.53
N GLU A 119 45.08 -15.39 -0.23
CA GLU A 119 45.88 -16.06 0.81
C GLU A 119 45.77 -17.58 0.69
N LEU A 120 44.55 -18.11 0.54
CA LEU A 120 44.31 -19.53 0.33
C LEU A 120 44.96 -20.02 -0.97
N ALA A 121 44.79 -19.30 -2.08
CA ALA A 121 45.40 -19.67 -3.35
C ALA A 121 46.94 -19.68 -3.30
N ALA A 122 47.54 -18.74 -2.57
CA ALA A 122 48.99 -18.70 -2.36
C ALA A 122 49.46 -19.90 -1.51
N ALA A 123 48.73 -20.23 -0.44
CA ALA A 123 49.03 -21.39 0.40
C ALA A 123 48.88 -22.72 -0.37
N ASP A 124 47.83 -22.86 -1.18
CA ASP A 124 47.60 -24.02 -2.04
C ASP A 124 48.70 -24.15 -3.09
N THR A 125 49.09 -23.04 -3.74
CA THR A 125 50.17 -23.03 -4.72
C THR A 125 51.50 -23.49 -4.11
N ASN A 126 51.84 -23.00 -2.92
CA ASN A 126 53.06 -23.43 -2.22
C ASN A 126 53.00 -24.93 -1.87
N THR A 127 51.86 -25.40 -1.39
CA THR A 127 51.66 -26.82 -1.05
C THR A 127 51.80 -27.71 -2.28
N GLU A 128 51.24 -27.31 -3.43
CA GLU A 128 51.36 -28.03 -4.69
C GLU A 128 52.79 -27.99 -5.25
N GLN A 129 53.51 -26.88 -5.10
CA GLN A 129 54.94 -26.81 -5.45
C GLN A 129 55.77 -27.78 -4.61
N ASP A 130 55.56 -27.82 -3.30
CA ASP A 130 56.28 -28.73 -2.41
C ASP A 130 56.01 -30.20 -2.75
N LYS A 131 54.75 -30.54 -3.05
CA LYS A 131 54.38 -31.88 -3.55
C LYS A 131 55.08 -32.20 -4.87
N ALA A 132 55.05 -31.29 -5.84
CA ALA A 132 55.69 -31.50 -7.14
C ALA A 132 57.22 -31.68 -7.01
N ILE A 133 57.87 -30.92 -6.12
CA ILE A 133 59.30 -31.07 -5.83
C ILE A 133 59.57 -32.42 -5.16
N ALA A 134 58.74 -32.84 -4.20
CA ALA A 134 58.87 -34.13 -3.53
C ALA A 134 58.73 -35.30 -4.52
N GLU A 135 57.74 -35.24 -5.42
CA GLU A 135 57.55 -36.22 -6.48
C GLU A 135 58.73 -36.26 -7.45
N LEU A 136 59.23 -35.09 -7.87
CA LEU A 136 60.39 -35.00 -8.76
C LEU A 136 61.63 -35.63 -8.11
N ARG A 137 61.89 -35.30 -6.83
CA ARG A 137 62.99 -35.89 -6.05
C ARG A 137 62.85 -37.41 -6.01
N ALA A 138 61.69 -37.94 -5.65
CA ALA A 138 61.46 -39.39 -5.60
C ALA A 138 61.74 -40.05 -6.96
N ARG A 139 61.33 -39.41 -8.06
CA ARG A 139 61.54 -39.91 -9.42
C ARG A 139 63.02 -39.88 -9.83
N VAL A 140 63.75 -38.82 -9.48
CA VAL A 140 65.20 -38.71 -9.73
C VAL A 140 65.96 -39.75 -8.91
N THR A 141 65.62 -39.94 -7.63
CA THR A 141 66.26 -40.95 -6.78
C THR A 141 66.05 -42.35 -7.34
N LYS A 142 64.82 -42.67 -7.79
CA LYS A 142 64.52 -43.94 -8.46
C LYS A 142 65.38 -44.13 -9.72
N LEU A 143 65.46 -43.13 -10.59
CA LEU A 143 66.25 -43.21 -11.83
C LEU A 143 67.76 -43.35 -11.55
N ALA A 144 68.25 -42.68 -10.50
CA ALA A 144 69.64 -42.78 -10.06
C ALA A 144 69.96 -44.17 -9.50
N MET A 145 69.05 -44.76 -8.71
CA MET A 145 69.19 -46.14 -8.22
C MET A 145 69.16 -47.14 -9.38
N GLU A 146 68.24 -47.01 -10.34
CA GLU A 146 68.19 -47.87 -11.52
C GLU A 146 69.49 -47.81 -12.35
N ARG A 147 70.06 -46.60 -12.54
CA ARG A 147 71.37 -46.45 -13.21
C ARG A 147 72.51 -47.03 -12.39
N ALA A 148 72.54 -46.81 -11.08
CA ALA A 148 73.56 -47.35 -10.20
C ALA A 148 73.51 -48.89 -10.21
N GLU A 149 72.32 -49.49 -10.15
CA GLU A 149 72.13 -50.94 -10.24
C GLU A 149 72.62 -51.49 -11.60
N SER A 150 72.29 -50.79 -12.70
CA SER A 150 72.77 -51.16 -14.03
C SER A 150 74.29 -51.06 -14.17
N GLN A 151 74.92 -50.00 -13.65
CA GLN A 151 76.38 -49.88 -13.65
C GLN A 151 77.06 -50.92 -12.75
N LEU A 152 76.49 -51.22 -11.59
CA LEU A 152 77.00 -52.22 -10.66
C LEU A 152 76.97 -53.62 -11.31
N LYS A 153 75.89 -53.98 -12.01
CA LYS A 153 75.79 -55.23 -12.79
C LYS A 153 76.88 -55.33 -13.88
N ASN A 154 77.24 -54.21 -14.49
CA ASN A 154 78.28 -54.16 -15.52
C ASN A 154 79.72 -54.19 -14.96
N LEU A 155 79.91 -53.80 -13.70
CA LEU A 155 81.22 -53.76 -13.02
C LEU A 155 81.49 -54.98 -12.14
N LEU A 156 80.48 -55.79 -11.82
CA LEU A 156 80.65 -57.05 -11.10
C LEU A 156 81.43 -58.05 -11.97
N ASN A 157 82.69 -58.26 -11.61
CA ASN A 157 83.52 -59.38 -12.06
C ASN A 157 83.88 -60.24 -10.84
N ASP A 158 84.37 -61.47 -11.05
CA ASP A 158 84.66 -62.43 -9.98
C ASP A 158 85.62 -61.86 -8.90
N SER A 159 86.53 -60.97 -9.31
CA SER A 159 87.47 -60.25 -8.43
C SER A 159 86.79 -59.23 -7.51
N ALA A 160 85.89 -58.40 -8.06
CA ALA A 160 85.14 -57.40 -7.29
C ALA A 160 84.15 -58.08 -6.33
N GLN A 161 83.57 -59.21 -6.72
CA GLN A 161 82.66 -59.97 -5.89
C GLN A 161 83.36 -60.59 -4.67
N ALA A 162 84.57 -61.15 -4.85
CA ALA A 162 85.39 -61.65 -3.74
C ALA A 162 85.74 -60.54 -2.73
N GLN A 163 86.18 -59.36 -3.20
CA GLN A 163 86.47 -58.21 -2.33
C GLN A 163 85.24 -57.70 -1.55
N LEU A 164 84.06 -57.73 -2.17
CA LEU A 164 82.81 -57.34 -1.50
C LEU A 164 82.42 -58.35 -0.41
N VAL A 165 82.59 -59.65 -0.66
CA VAL A 165 82.36 -60.71 0.33
C VAL A 165 83.31 -60.55 1.52
N ASP A 166 84.61 -60.37 1.26
CA ASP A 166 85.60 -60.18 2.32
C ASP A 166 85.31 -58.94 3.18
N ARG A 167 84.93 -57.81 2.56
CA ARG A 167 84.50 -56.60 3.31
C ARG A 167 83.21 -56.81 4.09
N SER A 168 82.26 -57.56 3.55
CA SER A 168 80.98 -57.83 4.22
C SER A 168 81.19 -58.74 5.44
N ILE A 169 82.06 -59.75 5.31
CA ILE A 169 82.48 -60.62 6.42
C ILE A 169 83.23 -59.79 7.47
N ALA A 170 84.11 -58.88 7.07
CA ALA A 170 84.80 -57.99 8.01
C ALA A 170 83.83 -57.06 8.77
N LEU A 171 82.85 -56.45 8.08
CA LEU A 171 81.86 -55.57 8.71
C LEU A 171 80.88 -56.29 9.65
N VAL A 172 80.56 -57.55 9.38
CA VAL A 172 79.68 -58.38 10.23
C VAL A 172 80.48 -59.06 11.35
N GLY A 173 81.76 -59.35 11.13
CA GLY A 173 82.69 -59.93 12.11
C GLY A 173 83.31 -58.93 13.09
N ASP A 174 83.12 -57.62 12.89
CA ASP A 174 83.56 -56.54 13.79
C ASP A 174 82.50 -56.20 14.87
N LYS A 175 81.77 -57.22 15.32
CA LYS A 175 80.88 -57.18 16.50
C LYS A 175 81.18 -58.33 17.45
#